data_AF-A0A9P5UIU8-F1
#
_entry.id   AF-A0A9P5UIU8-F1
#
_cell.length_a   1.000
_cell.length_b   1.000
_cell.length_c   1.000
_cell.angle_alpha   90.00
_cell.angle_beta   90.00
_cell.angle_gamma   90.00
#
_symmetry.space_group_name_H-M   'P 1'
#
loop_
_entity.id
_entity.type
_entity.pdbx_description
1 polymer ?
#
loop_
_entity_poly.entity_id
_entity_poly.type
_entity_poly.pdbx_seq_one_letter_code
_entity_poly.pdbx_strand_id
1 'polypeptide(L)' 'TSAPQANWNDKITIMKPVKENLRWWTEELNTWNGQSWIQQPTHMDIYTNASDAGWGIVINDQTWNGTWKSTESAHHIN' A
#
# COMPACT_ATOMS: atom_id res chain seq x y z
N THR A 1 1.12 -14.91 52.05
CA THR A 1 1.20 -13.43 52.09
C THR A 1 0.45 -12.92 50.88
N SER A 2 -0.71 -12.30 51.06
CA SER A 2 -1.55 -11.78 49.98
C SER A 2 -0.86 -10.59 49.32
N ALA A 3 -0.82 -10.55 47.98
CA ALA A 3 -0.30 -9.39 47.25
C ALA A 3 -1.18 -8.16 47.57
N PRO A 4 -0.58 -6.96 47.70
CA PRO A 4 -1.34 -5.74 47.97
C PRO A 4 -2.37 -5.49 46.85
N GLN A 5 -3.60 -5.15 47.24
CA GLN A 5 -4.69 -4.82 46.33
C GLN A 5 -4.42 -3.44 45.71
N ALA A 6 -4.10 -3.40 44.42
CA ALA A 6 -3.90 -2.16 43.68
C ALA A 6 -5.24 -1.43 43.48
N ASN A 7 -5.27 -0.13 43.76
CA ASN A 7 -6.44 0.71 43.48
C ASN A 7 -6.32 1.35 42.09
N TRP A 8 -7.47 1.60 41.46
CA TRP A 8 -7.53 2.21 40.12
C TRP A 8 -6.86 3.59 40.03
N ASN A 9 -6.87 4.36 41.12
CA ASN A 9 -6.33 5.71 41.17
C ASN A 9 -4.87 5.78 41.66
N ASP A 10 -4.23 4.64 41.89
CA ASP A 10 -2.85 4.61 42.34
C ASP A 10 -1.91 5.05 41.21
N LYS A 11 -0.98 5.95 41.52
CA LYS A 11 0.05 6.36 40.57
C LYS A 11 1.09 5.26 40.46
N ILE A 12 1.37 4.84 39.23
CA ILE A 12 2.42 3.88 38.94
C ILE A 12 3.65 4.59 38.35
N THR A 13 4.83 4.12 38.73
CA THR A 13 6.08 4.55 38.09
C THR A 13 6.31 3.71 36.84
N ILE A 14 6.30 4.37 35.67
CA ILE A 14 6.59 3.70 34.39
C ILE A 14 8.09 3.61 34.20
N MET A 15 8.60 2.39 34.00
CA MET A 15 10.01 2.16 33.71
C MET A 15 10.38 2.73 32.33
N LYS A 16 11.63 3.19 32.18
CA LYS A 16 12.13 3.77 30.92
C LYS A 16 11.84 2.91 29.68
N PRO A 17 12.05 1.57 29.68
CA PRO A 17 11.76 0.75 28.51
C PRO A 17 10.27 0.71 28.14
N VAL A 18 9.38 0.76 29.14
CA VAL A 18 7.93 0.78 28.93
C VAL A 18 7.52 2.12 28.31
N LYS A 19 8.10 3.23 28.77
CA LYS A 19 7.86 4.55 28.20
C LYS A 19 8.32 4.64 26.74
N GLU A 20 9.48 4.07 26.43
CA GLU A 20 10.00 4.01 25.05
C GLU A 20 9.10 3.18 24.14
N ASN A 21 8.62 2.03 24.62
CA ASN A 21 7.67 1.19 23.88
C ASN A 21 6.34 1.94 23.62
N LEU A 22 5.76 2.57 24.65
CA LEU A 22 4.54 3.37 24.50
C LEU A 22 4.73 4.53 23.52
N ARG A 23 5.89 5.20 23.56
CA ARG A 23 6.24 6.27 22.63
C ARG A 23 6.27 5.76 21.19
N TRP A 24 6.88 4.61 20.95
CA TRP A 24 6.90 3.98 19.62
C TRP A 24 5.49 3.75 19.09
N TRP A 25 4.60 3.16 19.90
CA TRP A 25 3.21 2.97 19.50
C TRP A 25 2.50 4.30 19.19
N THR A 26 2.69 5.35 19.99
CA THR A 26 2.04 6.63 19.71
C THR A 26 2.55 7.34 18.46
N GLU A 27 3.82 7.16 18.11
CA GLU A 27 4.47 7.91 17.03
C GLU A 27 4.42 7.16 15.69
N GLU A 28 4.61 5.83 15.71
CA GLU A 28 4.80 5.03 14.50
C GLU A 28 3.51 4.37 13.99
N LEU A 29 2.39 4.45 14.72
CA LEU A 29 1.13 3.88 14.22
C LEU A 29 0.73 4.48 12.86
N ASN A 30 0.94 5.77 12.64
CA ASN A 30 0.59 6.40 11.37
C ASN A 30 1.46 5.95 10.19
N THR A 31 2.71 5.57 10.44
CA THR A 31 3.71 5.17 9.43
C THR A 31 3.74 3.65 9.23
N TRP A 32 3.31 2.89 10.23
CA TRP A 32 3.38 1.42 10.27
C TRP A 32 2.01 0.74 10.23
N ASN A 33 0.92 1.50 10.16
CA ASN A 33 -0.37 0.94 9.76
C ASN A 33 -0.28 0.51 8.29
N GLY A 34 -0.52 -0.78 8.04
CA GLY A 34 -0.54 -1.33 6.69
C GLY A 34 -1.53 -0.59 5.78
N GLN A 35 -1.42 -0.83 4.47
CA GLN A 35 -2.36 -0.24 3.51
C GLN A 35 -3.78 -0.76 3.76
N SER A 36 -4.77 0.14 3.62
CA SER A 36 -6.18 -0.24 3.70
C SER A 36 -6.48 -1.33 2.67
N TRP A 37 -7.15 -2.39 3.12
CA TRP A 37 -7.65 -3.47 2.25
C TRP A 37 -8.89 -3.04 1.47
N ILE A 38 -9.53 -1.94 1.90
CA ILE A 38 -10.64 -1.36 1.17
C ILE A 38 -10.06 -0.74 -0.09
N GLN A 39 -10.42 -1.30 -1.25
CA GLN A 39 -10.05 -0.75 -2.54
C GLN A 39 -10.53 0.70 -2.59
N GLN A 40 -9.57 1.62 -2.74
CA GLN A 40 -9.92 3.01 -3.03
C GLN A 40 -10.56 3.05 -4.42
N PRO A 41 -11.49 3.99 -4.67
CA PRO A 41 -12.04 4.19 -6.00
C PRO A 41 -10.90 4.36 -6.99
N THR A 42 -10.83 3.50 -8.01
CA THR A 42 -9.83 3.64 -9.07
C THR A 42 -10.02 5.00 -9.73
N HIS A 43 -8.96 5.81 -9.75
CA HIS A 43 -9.03 7.14 -10.36
C HIS A 43 -9.11 7.05 -11.90
N MET A 44 -8.59 5.95 -12.47
CA MET A 44 -8.49 5.74 -13.91
C MET A 44 -8.26 4.26 -14.24
N ASP A 45 -9.06 3.71 -15.13
CA ASP A 45 -8.82 2.40 -15.71
C ASP A 45 -8.08 2.54 -17.05
N ILE A 46 -7.01 1.77 -17.22
CA ILE A 46 -6.22 1.72 -18.44
C ILE A 46 -6.30 0.29 -18.98
N TYR A 47 -6.85 0.14 -20.18
CA TYR A 47 -6.91 -1.13 -20.87
C TYR A 47 -5.86 -1.16 -21.95
N THR A 48 -5.01 -2.18 -21.95
CA THR A 48 -3.98 -2.37 -22.98
C THR A 48 -4.21 -3.70 -23.70
N ASN A 49 -3.89 -3.72 -24.98
CA ASN A 49 -3.87 -4.95 -25.78
C ASN A 49 -2.63 -4.94 -26.68
N ALA A 50 -2.04 -6.11 -26.88
CA ALA A 50 -0.91 -6.31 -27.77
C ALA A 50 -1.22 -7.45 -28.74
N SER A 51 -0.66 -7.35 -29.93
CA SER A 51 -0.74 -8.35 -30.99
C SER A 51 0.61 -8.43 -31.70
N ASP A 52 0.76 -9.38 -32.62
CA ASP A 52 2.00 -9.50 -33.42
C ASP A 52 2.26 -8.29 -34.32
N ALA A 53 1.22 -7.49 -34.63
CA ALA A 53 1.32 -6.33 -35.52
C ALA A 53 1.49 -4.99 -34.78
N GLY A 54 1.02 -4.89 -33.53
CA GLY A 54 1.01 -3.63 -32.81
C GLY A 54 0.35 -3.69 -31.44
N TRP A 55 0.10 -2.50 -30.88
CA TRP A 55 -0.47 -2.28 -29.55
C TRP A 55 -1.63 -1.31 -29.58
N GLY A 56 -2.50 -1.40 -28.58
CA GLY A 56 -3.61 -0.50 -28.33
C GLY A 56 -3.75 -0.17 -26.85
N ILE A 57 -4.19 1.05 -26.56
CA ILE A 57 -4.47 1.56 -25.22
C ILE A 57 -5.83 2.26 -25.26
N VAL A 58 -6.70 1.97 -24.30
CA VAL A 58 -7.95 2.69 -24.06
C VAL A 58 -7.91 3.25 -22.64
N ILE A 59 -8.14 4.56 -22.51
CA ILE A 59 -8.26 5.26 -21.24
C ILE A 59 -9.49 6.17 -21.35
N ASN A 60 -10.53 5.89 -20.56
CA ASN A 60 -11.83 6.56 -20.67
C ASN A 60 -12.34 6.55 -22.13
N ASP A 61 -12.58 7.71 -22.72
CA ASP A 61 -13.05 7.88 -24.11
C ASP A 61 -11.92 8.09 -25.13
N GLN A 62 -10.65 7.96 -24.71
CA GLN A 62 -9.50 8.14 -25.58
C GLN A 62 -8.86 6.79 -25.92
N THR A 63 -8.49 6.66 -27.20
CA THR A 63 -7.83 5.47 -27.73
C THR A 63 -6.53 5.85 -28.41
N TRP A 64 -5.46 5.14 -28.09
CA TRP A 64 -4.16 5.23 -28.77
C TRP A 64 -3.81 3.86 -29.30
N ASN A 65 -3.13 3.84 -30.45
CA ASN A 65 -2.61 2.61 -31.03
C ASN A 65 -1.35 2.92 -31.83
N GLY A 66 -0.59 1.86 -32.08
CA GLY A 66 0.59 1.92 -32.92
C GLY A 66 0.96 0.54 -33.44
N THR A 67 1.65 0.50 -34.58
CA THR A 67 2.26 -0.72 -35.09
C THR A 67 3.66 -0.88 -34.52
N TRP A 68 4.09 -2.12 -34.31
CA TRP A 68 5.48 -2.39 -33.94
C TRP A 68 6.41 -2.01 -35.07
N LYS A 69 7.60 -1.51 -34.73
CA LYS A 69 8.71 -1.46 -35.70
C LYS A 69 9.20 -2.88 -35.95
N SER A 70 9.80 -3.12 -37.12
CA SER A 70 10.35 -4.43 -37.48
C SER A 70 11.39 -4.97 -36.48
N THR A 71 12.11 -4.09 -35.77
CA THR A 71 13.04 -4.49 -34.71
C THR A 71 12.32 -4.87 -33.42
N GLU A 72 11.17 -4.25 -33.15
CA GLU A 72 10.37 -4.45 -31.94
C GLU A 72 9.52 -5.72 -32.04
N SER A 73 9.01 -6.05 -33.23
CA SER A 73 8.26 -7.28 -33.50
C SER A 73 9.08 -8.56 -33.32
N ALA A 74 10.42 -8.45 -33.26
CA ALA A 74 11.32 -9.57 -32.98
C ALA A 74 11.45 -9.87 -31.49
N HIS A 75 11.04 -8.95 -30.62
CA HIS A 75 10.83 -9.24 -29.21
C HIS A 75 9.49 -9.97 -29.12
N HIS A 76 9.49 -11.21 -28.67
CA HIS A 76 8.27 -12.01 -28.56
C HIS A 76 7.37 -11.43 -27.44
N ILE A 77 6.61 -10.36 -27.74
CA ILE A 77 5.76 -9.63 -26.78
C ILE A 77 4.40 -10.35 -26.57
N ASN A 78 4.17 -11.46 -27.28
CA ASN A 78 2.98 -12.32 -27.16
C ASN A 78 3.32 -13.65 -26.46
#